data_AF-A0A9Q0BHL7-F1
#
_entry.id   AF-A0A9Q0BHL7-F1
#
_cell.length_a   1.000
_cell.length_b   1.000
_cell.length_c   1.000
_cell.angle_alpha   90.00
_cell.angle_beta   90.00
_cell.angle_gamma   90.00
#
_symmetry.space_group_name_H-M   'P 1'
#
loop_
_entity.id
_entity.type
_entity.pdbx_description
1 polymer ?
#
loop_
_entity_poly.entity_id
_entity_poly.type
_entity_poly.pdbx_seq_one_letter_code
_entity_poly.pdbx_strand_id
1 'polypeptide(L)'
;MAVPSTKPTTRPNLRELLSPLLPALIAATASPTPPTPLLPSLSPILRQRVQFLSATSSEPWLRLLCYNTSAIEKLKSTASVLEPHPLSGEVEVDWEHDTEVAYKRIDGETLQGLVKLQEQGLVVRIVWCVNDPDGPDGWRIGEVLPLEPDTFREFGGSPTMDEAEESFQSGGKAQNSSPKPDITLAEAAGEDDDDDDDYWAQYDATPGRGRTPATKSPAPTSTKDAATAEREYFAQYENIQPAMDNHDPDEEVPHVSPPLGLGRQPPSLQQQQHHMPAARNEGILQPRPESSASSSTSERLVAKLEEEAGRRDTGEFGVKQHISRSIRSLYQLGCAAGIERDEFESLVRRELEVLSMMEDA
;
A
#
# COMPACT_ATOMS: atom_id res chain seq x y z
N MET A 1 -0.44 25.79 -1.38
CA MET A 1 0.15 25.54 -2.71
C MET A 1 -0.76 24.58 -3.42
N ALA A 2 -1.40 24.98 -4.52
CA ALA A 2 -2.17 24.04 -5.34
C ALA A 2 -1.18 23.12 -6.05
N VAL A 3 -1.17 21.85 -5.69
CA VAL A 3 -0.43 20.82 -6.43
C VAL A 3 -1.05 20.78 -7.83
N PRO A 4 -0.27 20.94 -8.91
CA PRO A 4 -0.81 20.88 -10.26
C PRO A 4 -1.40 19.48 -10.47
N SER A 5 -2.72 19.41 -10.71
CA SER A 5 -3.38 18.18 -11.14
C SER A 5 -2.68 17.68 -12.41
N THR A 6 -1.87 16.64 -12.27
CA THR A 6 -1.24 15.95 -13.40
C THR A 6 -2.36 15.21 -14.12
N LYS A 7 -3.00 15.89 -15.06
CA LYS A 7 -4.03 15.27 -15.88
C LYS A 7 -3.42 14.07 -16.61
N PRO A 8 -3.99 12.87 -16.47
CA PRO A 8 -3.57 11.73 -17.27
C PRO A 8 -3.91 12.03 -18.73
N THR A 9 -2.90 12.31 -19.53
CA THR A 9 -3.06 12.64 -20.95
C THR A 9 -3.11 11.40 -21.85
N THR A 10 -2.85 10.21 -21.27
CA THR A 10 -2.70 8.97 -22.02
C THR A 10 -3.81 7.98 -21.66
N ARG A 11 -4.54 7.51 -22.68
CA ARG A 11 -5.53 6.44 -22.53
C ARG A 11 -4.86 5.13 -22.12
N PRO A 12 -5.50 4.28 -21.30
CA PRO A 12 -4.94 2.98 -20.94
C PRO A 12 -4.82 2.09 -22.19
N ASN A 13 -3.64 1.52 -22.39
CA ASN A 13 -3.49 0.40 -23.30
C ASN A 13 -3.94 -0.88 -22.57
N LEU A 14 -5.22 -1.23 -22.74
CA LEU A 14 -5.83 -2.37 -22.02
C LEU A 14 -5.14 -3.69 -22.32
N ARG A 15 -4.71 -3.89 -23.57
CA ARG A 15 -4.01 -5.11 -24.00
C ARG A 15 -2.72 -5.28 -23.21
N GLU A 16 -1.84 -4.28 -23.24
CA GLU A 16 -0.56 -4.35 -22.50
C GLU A 16 -0.77 -4.50 -20.99
N LEU A 17 -1.81 -3.87 -20.44
CA LEU A 17 -2.10 -3.91 -19.01
C LEU A 17 -2.64 -5.26 -18.54
N LEU A 18 -3.53 -5.88 -19.31
CA LEU A 18 -4.26 -7.09 -18.91
C LEU A 18 -3.67 -8.39 -19.47
N SER A 19 -2.86 -8.34 -20.54
CA SER A 19 -2.15 -9.51 -21.09
C SER A 19 -1.42 -10.34 -20.03
N PRO A 20 -0.62 -9.77 -19.10
CA PRO A 20 0.04 -10.58 -18.08
C PRO A 20 -0.93 -11.09 -17.00
N LEU A 21 -2.07 -10.43 -16.81
CA LEU A 21 -3.04 -10.75 -15.76
C LEU A 21 -3.87 -11.98 -16.12
N LEU A 22 -4.46 -12.02 -17.32
CA LEU A 22 -5.48 -13.03 -17.66
C LEU A 22 -4.97 -14.47 -17.55
N PRO A 23 -3.79 -14.84 -18.09
CA PRO A 23 -3.25 -16.19 -17.91
C PRO A 23 -2.86 -16.47 -16.45
N ALA A 24 -2.40 -15.43 -15.74
CA ALA A 24 -2.00 -15.54 -14.34
C ALA A 24 -3.19 -15.83 -13.42
N LEU A 25 -4.41 -15.39 -13.76
CA LEU A 25 -5.62 -15.64 -12.97
C LEU A 25 -5.92 -17.14 -12.81
N ILE A 26 -5.67 -17.94 -13.86
CA ILE A 26 -5.87 -19.39 -13.81
C ILE A 26 -4.95 -19.99 -12.74
N ALA A 27 -3.65 -19.68 -12.82
CA ALA A 27 -2.66 -20.14 -11.86
C ALA A 27 -2.89 -19.56 -10.46
N ALA A 28 -3.48 -18.36 -10.35
CA ALA A 28 -3.78 -17.69 -9.09
C ALA A 28 -4.78 -18.46 -8.21
N THR A 29 -5.62 -19.30 -8.81
CA THR A 29 -6.60 -20.13 -8.07
C THR A 29 -5.96 -21.26 -7.29
N ALA A 30 -4.75 -21.69 -7.68
CA ALA A 30 -4.06 -22.86 -7.12
C ALA A 30 -2.71 -22.53 -6.50
N SER A 31 -1.99 -21.53 -7.03
CA SER A 31 -0.67 -21.15 -6.57
C SER A 31 -0.74 -20.07 -5.48
N PRO A 32 0.06 -20.16 -4.41
CA PRO A 32 0.25 -19.06 -3.47
C PRO A 32 1.24 -18.02 -3.98
N THR A 33 2.13 -18.37 -4.90
CA THR A 33 3.17 -17.46 -5.42
C THR A 33 2.69 -16.74 -6.68
N PRO A 34 2.69 -15.39 -6.68
CA PRO A 34 2.33 -14.59 -7.84
C PRO A 34 3.47 -14.57 -8.89
N PRO A 35 3.16 -14.50 -10.20
CA PRO A 35 4.17 -14.34 -11.23
C PRO A 35 4.90 -12.99 -11.09
N THR A 36 6.23 -13.01 -11.02
CA THR A 36 7.06 -11.78 -10.98
C THR A 36 6.75 -10.79 -12.13
N PRO A 37 6.50 -11.23 -13.37
CA PRO A 37 6.16 -10.32 -14.47
C PRO A 37 4.84 -9.58 -14.32
N LEU A 38 3.93 -10.06 -13.46
CA LEU A 38 2.65 -9.39 -13.21
C LEU A 38 2.80 -8.18 -12.30
N LEU A 39 3.76 -8.21 -11.36
CA LEU A 39 3.90 -7.21 -10.30
C LEU A 39 3.99 -5.77 -10.85
N PRO A 40 4.74 -5.46 -11.92
CA PRO A 40 4.79 -4.13 -12.53
C PRO A 40 3.44 -3.60 -13.03
N SER A 41 2.52 -4.48 -13.42
CA SER A 41 1.18 -4.09 -13.91
C SER A 41 0.20 -3.76 -12.78
N LEU A 42 0.49 -4.20 -11.55
CA LEU A 42 -0.33 -3.93 -10.37
C LEU A 42 -0.01 -2.55 -9.80
N SER A 43 -1.03 -1.92 -9.21
CA SER A 43 -0.87 -0.66 -8.49
C SER A 43 0.07 -0.85 -7.29
N PRO A 44 0.77 0.19 -6.80
CA PRO A 44 1.71 0.06 -5.68
C PRO A 44 1.08 -0.61 -4.45
N ILE A 45 -0.15 -0.22 -4.10
CA ILE A 45 -0.89 -0.78 -2.96
C ILE A 45 -1.21 -2.26 -3.19
N LEU A 46 -1.73 -2.60 -4.37
CA LEU A 46 -2.10 -3.97 -4.69
C LEU A 46 -0.87 -4.87 -4.80
N ARG A 47 0.22 -4.36 -5.37
CA ARG A 47 1.51 -5.02 -5.49
C ARG A 47 2.08 -5.37 -4.12
N GLN A 48 2.15 -4.39 -3.22
CA GLN A 48 2.62 -4.61 -1.85
C GLN A 48 1.78 -5.67 -1.15
N ARG A 49 0.44 -5.55 -1.25
CA ARG A 49 -0.49 -6.52 -0.68
C ARG A 49 -0.21 -7.93 -1.20
N VAL A 50 -0.07 -8.10 -2.52
CA VAL A 50 0.21 -9.38 -3.15
C VAL A 50 1.58 -9.92 -2.72
N GLN A 51 2.64 -9.10 -2.71
CA GLN A 51 3.99 -9.53 -2.34
C GLN A 51 4.12 -9.94 -0.87
N PHE A 52 3.58 -9.14 0.06
CA PHE A 52 3.76 -9.39 1.50
C PHE A 52 2.82 -10.48 2.03
N LEU A 53 1.56 -10.50 1.58
CA LEU A 53 0.59 -11.48 2.07
C LEU A 53 0.78 -12.86 1.43
N SER A 54 1.31 -12.94 0.20
CA SER A 54 1.70 -14.24 -0.37
C SER A 54 2.93 -14.84 0.29
N ALA A 55 3.87 -14.02 0.78
CA ALA A 55 5.07 -14.51 1.46
C ALA A 55 4.78 -15.15 2.83
N THR A 56 3.68 -14.74 3.47
CA THR A 56 3.31 -15.18 4.82
C THR A 56 2.18 -16.21 4.84
N SER A 57 1.53 -16.45 3.69
CA SER A 57 0.38 -17.35 3.57
C SER A 57 0.61 -18.44 2.53
N SER A 58 0.08 -19.63 2.80
CA SER A 58 0.01 -20.72 1.82
C SER A 58 -1.27 -20.67 0.96
N GLU A 59 -2.12 -19.66 1.15
CA GLU A 59 -3.37 -19.52 0.40
C GLU A 59 -3.13 -19.03 -1.04
N PRO A 60 -4.03 -19.37 -1.98
CA PRO A 60 -3.93 -18.90 -3.36
C PRO A 60 -3.96 -17.37 -3.44
N TRP A 61 -3.05 -16.79 -4.21
CA TRP A 61 -2.88 -15.33 -4.25
C TRP A 61 -4.01 -14.60 -4.98
N LEU A 62 -4.93 -15.31 -5.66
CA LEU A 62 -6.13 -14.71 -6.27
C LEU A 62 -6.93 -13.87 -5.28
N ARG A 63 -7.03 -14.32 -4.02
CA ARG A 63 -7.75 -13.62 -2.95
C ARG A 63 -7.22 -12.21 -2.68
N LEU A 64 -5.95 -11.97 -3.02
CA LEU A 64 -5.26 -10.71 -2.79
C LEU A 64 -5.60 -9.66 -3.87
N LEU A 65 -6.15 -10.09 -5.01
CA LEU A 65 -6.57 -9.22 -6.11
C LEU A 65 -7.91 -8.52 -5.85
N CYS A 66 -8.76 -9.07 -4.97
CA CYS A 66 -10.02 -8.49 -4.53
C CYS A 66 -9.88 -7.89 -3.13
N TYR A 67 -10.48 -6.74 -2.85
CA TYR A 67 -10.68 -6.26 -1.48
C TYR A 67 -11.93 -6.86 -0.83
N ASN A 68 -12.94 -7.21 -1.63
CA ASN A 68 -14.17 -7.80 -1.13
C ASN A 68 -14.04 -9.33 -1.01
N THR A 69 -14.09 -9.85 0.23
CA THR A 69 -13.99 -11.29 0.51
C THR A 69 -15.16 -12.10 -0.02
N SER A 70 -16.36 -11.52 -0.08
CA SER A 70 -17.57 -12.19 -0.60
C SER A 70 -17.51 -12.44 -2.11
N ALA A 71 -16.74 -11.63 -2.85
CA ALA A 71 -16.57 -11.75 -4.29
C ALA A 71 -15.53 -12.81 -4.71
N ILE A 72 -14.72 -13.29 -3.76
CA ILE A 72 -13.57 -14.18 -4.03
C ILE A 72 -14.01 -15.52 -4.61
N GLU A 73 -15.05 -16.16 -4.05
CA GLU A 73 -15.50 -17.48 -4.52
C GLU A 73 -16.08 -17.42 -5.94
N LYS A 74 -16.80 -16.33 -6.24
CA LYS A 74 -17.26 -16.05 -7.61
C LYS A 74 -16.09 -15.80 -8.55
N LEU A 75 -15.12 -14.97 -8.15
CA LEU A 75 -13.93 -14.71 -8.96
C LEU A 75 -13.13 -15.98 -9.21
N LYS A 76 -12.98 -16.85 -8.21
CA LYS A 76 -12.31 -18.15 -8.35
C LYS A 76 -13.01 -19.03 -9.38
N SER A 77 -14.34 -19.06 -9.35
CA SER A 77 -15.15 -19.79 -10.32
C SER A 77 -14.93 -19.24 -11.73
N THR A 78 -15.00 -17.92 -11.91
CA THR A 78 -14.75 -17.25 -13.19
C THR A 78 -13.34 -17.52 -13.71
N ALA A 79 -12.31 -17.36 -12.86
CA ALA A 79 -10.91 -17.57 -13.23
C ALA A 79 -10.60 -19.00 -13.65
N SER A 80 -11.31 -20.00 -13.10
CA SER A 80 -11.13 -21.41 -13.46
C SER A 80 -11.71 -21.77 -14.84
N VAL A 81 -12.60 -20.94 -15.38
CA VAL A 81 -13.26 -21.14 -16.70
C VAL A 81 -12.48 -20.46 -17.83
N LEU A 82 -11.46 -19.65 -17.51
CA LEU A 82 -10.63 -19.02 -18.52
C LEU A 82 -9.87 -20.08 -19.34
N GLU A 83 -10.03 -20.04 -20.66
CA GLU A 83 -9.37 -20.96 -21.58
C GLU A 83 -8.18 -20.26 -22.27
N PRO A 84 -6.93 -20.58 -21.89
CA PRO A 84 -5.76 -20.03 -22.54
C PRO A 84 -5.50 -20.74 -23.87
N HIS A 85 -5.04 -20.00 -24.88
CA HIS A 85 -4.73 -20.53 -26.19
C HIS A 85 -3.60 -21.60 -26.10
N PRO A 86 -3.75 -22.80 -26.69
CA PRO A 86 -2.85 -23.94 -26.43
C PRO A 86 -1.39 -23.73 -26.86
N LEU A 87 -1.14 -22.78 -27.77
CA LEU A 87 0.22 -22.45 -28.25
C LEU A 87 0.80 -21.18 -27.62
N SER A 88 -0.03 -20.21 -27.24
CA SER A 88 0.42 -18.91 -26.72
C SER A 88 0.39 -18.87 -25.20
N GLY A 89 -0.53 -19.61 -24.59
CA GLY A 89 -0.87 -19.50 -23.17
C GLY A 89 -1.64 -18.21 -22.83
N GLU A 90 -1.86 -17.33 -23.80
CA GLU A 90 -2.64 -16.09 -23.65
C GLU A 90 -4.15 -16.36 -23.72
N VAL A 91 -4.93 -15.58 -22.98
CA VAL A 91 -6.40 -15.59 -23.07
C VAL A 91 -6.82 -14.62 -24.17
N GLU A 92 -7.58 -15.10 -25.14
CA GLU A 92 -8.08 -14.27 -26.24
C GLU A 92 -9.22 -13.36 -25.74
N VAL A 93 -9.10 -12.06 -26.02
CA VAL A 93 -10.12 -11.05 -25.67
C VAL A 93 -10.36 -10.18 -26.89
N ASP A 94 -11.63 -9.99 -27.28
CA ASP A 94 -12.02 -9.01 -28.28
C ASP A 94 -12.05 -7.61 -27.66
N TRP A 95 -10.93 -6.90 -27.76
CA TRP A 95 -10.79 -5.55 -27.22
C TRP A 95 -11.76 -4.53 -27.83
N GLU A 96 -12.33 -4.78 -29.02
CA GLU A 96 -13.19 -3.82 -29.71
C GLU A 96 -14.67 -3.97 -29.32
N HIS A 97 -15.13 -5.21 -29.08
CA HIS A 97 -16.56 -5.50 -28.85
C HIS A 97 -16.87 -6.02 -27.44
N ASP A 98 -15.91 -6.68 -26.79
CA ASP A 98 -16.12 -7.31 -25.48
C ASP A 98 -15.74 -6.39 -24.32
N THR A 99 -15.15 -5.23 -24.61
CA THR A 99 -14.63 -4.31 -23.59
C THR A 99 -15.38 -3.00 -23.51
N GLU A 100 -15.81 -2.67 -22.29
CA GLU A 100 -16.44 -1.39 -21.95
C GLU A 100 -15.59 -0.74 -20.85
N VAL A 101 -15.32 0.56 -20.98
CA VAL A 101 -14.52 1.29 -19.98
C VAL A 101 -15.27 2.52 -19.50
N ALA A 102 -15.38 2.67 -18.18
CA ALA A 102 -15.85 3.89 -17.54
C ALA A 102 -14.74 4.49 -16.68
N TYR A 103 -14.62 5.81 -16.66
CA TYR A 103 -13.64 6.57 -15.90
C TYR A 103 -14.32 7.39 -14.82
N LYS A 104 -13.67 7.52 -13.67
CA LYS A 104 -14.16 8.35 -12.57
C LYS A 104 -13.00 8.99 -11.84
N ARG A 105 -13.07 10.31 -11.68
CA ARG A 105 -12.14 11.05 -10.83
C ARG A 105 -12.64 11.00 -9.39
N ILE A 106 -11.82 10.48 -8.49
CA ILE A 106 -12.17 10.35 -7.07
C ILE A 106 -11.70 11.57 -6.30
N ASP A 107 -10.51 12.09 -6.63
CA ASP A 107 -9.91 13.25 -6.01
C ASP A 107 -8.97 13.99 -7.00
N GLY A 108 -8.31 15.05 -6.53
CA GLY A 108 -7.43 15.88 -7.36
C GLY A 108 -6.22 15.16 -7.97
N GLU A 109 -5.91 13.94 -7.54
CA GLU A 109 -4.73 13.16 -7.93
C GLU A 109 -5.13 11.78 -8.50
N THR A 110 -6.22 11.19 -8.02
CA THR A 110 -6.65 9.83 -8.35
C THR A 110 -7.70 9.81 -9.46
N LEU A 111 -7.31 9.28 -10.61
CA LEU A 111 -8.23 8.86 -11.67
C LEU A 111 -8.35 7.32 -11.67
N GLN A 112 -9.57 6.83 -11.63
CA GLN A 112 -9.87 5.40 -11.74
C GLN A 112 -10.58 5.12 -13.06
N GLY A 113 -10.37 3.91 -13.58
CA GLY A 113 -11.13 3.33 -14.67
C GLY A 113 -11.69 1.98 -14.23
N LEU A 114 -12.84 1.62 -14.77
CA LEU A 114 -13.46 0.32 -14.60
C LEU A 114 -13.58 -0.30 -15.99
N VAL A 115 -12.92 -1.43 -16.18
CA VAL A 115 -12.88 -2.18 -17.44
C VAL A 115 -13.74 -3.41 -17.28
N LYS A 116 -14.78 -3.54 -18.10
CA LYS A 116 -15.65 -4.70 -18.17
C LYS A 116 -15.16 -5.62 -19.28
N LEU A 117 -15.05 -6.91 -18.97
CA LEU A 117 -14.74 -8.00 -19.90
C LEU A 117 -15.94 -8.95 -19.89
N GLN A 118 -16.83 -8.83 -20.89
CA GLN A 118 -18.14 -9.45 -20.82
C GLN A 118 -18.09 -10.97 -21.07
N GLU A 119 -17.31 -11.46 -22.02
CA GLU A 119 -17.14 -12.89 -22.31
C GLU A 119 -16.37 -13.61 -21.21
N GLN A 120 -15.34 -12.96 -20.63
CA GLN A 120 -14.59 -13.55 -19.52
C GLN A 120 -15.31 -13.40 -18.18
N GLY A 121 -16.40 -12.63 -18.11
CA GLY A 121 -17.17 -12.42 -16.88
C GLY A 121 -16.37 -11.72 -15.78
N LEU A 122 -15.48 -10.80 -16.16
CA LEU A 122 -14.58 -10.09 -15.25
C LEU A 122 -14.78 -8.58 -15.32
N VAL A 123 -14.46 -7.92 -14.22
CA VAL A 123 -14.35 -6.47 -14.13
C VAL A 123 -13.01 -6.14 -13.50
N VAL A 124 -12.22 -5.28 -14.15
CA VAL A 124 -10.92 -4.86 -13.66
C VAL A 124 -10.95 -3.36 -13.38
N ARG A 125 -10.70 -2.99 -12.12
CA ARG A 125 -10.49 -1.59 -11.76
C ARG A 125 -9.04 -1.24 -12.04
N ILE A 126 -8.83 -0.22 -12.86
CA ILE A 126 -7.53 0.36 -13.17
C ILE A 126 -7.40 1.72 -12.51
N VAL A 127 -6.19 2.11 -12.13
CA VAL A 127 -5.91 3.37 -11.44
C VAL A 127 -4.72 4.03 -12.12
N TRP A 128 -4.79 5.35 -12.30
CA TRP A 128 -3.65 6.13 -12.74
C TRP A 128 -2.71 6.34 -11.56
N CYS A 129 -1.48 5.84 -11.67
CA CYS A 129 -0.45 5.99 -10.66
C CYS A 129 0.63 6.97 -11.15
N VAL A 130 1.00 7.89 -10.27
CA VAL A 130 2.12 8.82 -10.45
C VAL A 130 3.19 8.54 -9.40
N ASN A 131 4.46 8.76 -9.74
CA ASN A 131 5.61 8.54 -8.87
C ASN A 131 5.70 7.12 -8.28
N ASP A 132 5.39 6.10 -9.09
CA ASP A 132 5.56 4.70 -8.69
C ASP A 132 7.07 4.38 -8.52
N PRO A 133 7.54 3.89 -7.35
CA PRO A 133 8.96 3.59 -7.14
C PRO A 133 9.49 2.49 -8.08
N ASP A 134 8.60 1.61 -8.54
CA ASP A 134 8.95 0.43 -9.34
C ASP A 134 8.59 0.58 -10.83
N GLY A 135 8.19 1.78 -11.29
CA GLY A 135 7.82 1.98 -12.69
C GLY A 135 7.48 3.42 -13.07
N PRO A 136 7.33 3.71 -14.38
CA PRO A 136 6.95 5.04 -14.84
C PRO A 136 5.49 5.35 -14.51
N ASP A 137 5.13 6.63 -14.48
CA ASP A 137 3.74 7.06 -14.36
C ASP A 137 2.85 6.38 -15.41
N GLY A 138 1.69 5.88 -14.99
CA GLY A 138 0.79 5.21 -15.91
C GLY A 138 -0.36 4.46 -15.25
N TRP A 139 -1.17 3.83 -16.09
CA TRP A 139 -2.27 2.97 -15.65
C TRP A 139 -1.73 1.68 -15.04
N ARG A 140 -2.37 1.27 -13.93
CA ARG A 140 -2.08 0.04 -13.19
C ARG A 140 -3.37 -0.65 -12.76
N ILE A 141 -3.32 -1.95 -12.58
CA ILE A 141 -4.43 -2.75 -12.05
C ILE A 141 -4.58 -2.47 -10.56
N GLY A 142 -5.72 -1.94 -10.16
CA GLY A 142 -6.05 -1.63 -8.77
C GLY A 142 -6.87 -2.70 -8.07
N GLU A 143 -7.74 -3.41 -8.79
CA GLU A 143 -8.54 -4.53 -8.27
C GLU A 143 -9.07 -5.39 -9.43
N VAL A 144 -9.28 -6.69 -9.19
CA VAL A 144 -10.00 -7.59 -10.08
C VAL A 144 -11.26 -8.07 -9.38
N LEU A 145 -12.40 -8.07 -10.08
CA LEU A 145 -13.73 -8.41 -9.57
C LEU A 145 -14.44 -9.34 -10.55
N PRO A 146 -15.37 -10.20 -10.08
CA PRO A 146 -16.30 -10.89 -10.96
C PRO A 146 -17.28 -9.88 -11.59
N LEU A 147 -17.80 -10.19 -12.78
CA LEU A 147 -18.81 -9.38 -13.43
C LEU A 147 -20.16 -9.51 -12.70
N GLU A 148 -20.58 -8.43 -12.05
CA GLU A 148 -21.93 -8.29 -11.50
C GLU A 148 -22.69 -7.20 -12.27
N PRO A 149 -24.03 -7.35 -12.44
CA PRO A 149 -24.81 -6.46 -13.32
C PRO A 149 -24.83 -5.01 -12.84
N ASP A 150 -24.72 -4.77 -11.54
CA ASP A 150 -24.81 -3.44 -10.95
C ASP A 150 -23.45 -2.75 -10.80
N THR A 151 -22.31 -3.44 -10.97
CA THR A 151 -20.97 -2.90 -10.70
C THR A 151 -20.66 -1.63 -11.50
N PHE A 152 -21.03 -1.60 -12.78
CA PHE A 152 -20.80 -0.44 -13.65
C PHE A 152 -21.70 0.74 -13.27
N ARG A 153 -22.95 0.46 -12.85
CA ARG A 153 -23.89 1.49 -12.41
C ARG A 153 -23.49 2.08 -11.07
N GLU A 154 -23.05 1.24 -10.13
CA GLU A 154 -22.53 1.65 -8.82
C GLU A 154 -21.25 2.46 -8.94
N PHE A 155 -20.39 2.11 -9.88
CA PHE A 155 -19.19 2.88 -10.17
C PHE A 155 -19.55 4.31 -10.58
N GLY A 156 -20.57 4.49 -11.43
CA GLY A 156 -21.07 5.81 -11.82
C GLY A 156 -19.99 6.66 -12.51
N GLY A 157 -19.25 6.05 -13.44
CA GLY A 157 -18.22 6.71 -14.24
C GLY A 157 -18.71 7.12 -15.63
N SER A 158 -17.88 7.91 -16.32
CA SER A 158 -18.13 8.41 -17.68
C SER A 158 -17.32 7.63 -18.72
N PRO A 159 -17.78 7.48 -19.98
CA PRO A 159 -17.05 6.75 -21.02
C PRO A 159 -15.72 7.41 -21.42
N THR A 160 -15.57 8.72 -21.18
CA THR A 160 -14.34 9.46 -21.51
C THR A 160 -13.68 10.04 -20.25
N MET A 161 -12.34 10.15 -20.29
CA MET A 161 -11.56 10.75 -19.19
C MET A 161 -11.88 12.23 -19.00
N ASP A 162 -12.13 12.94 -20.10
CA ASP A 162 -12.45 14.36 -20.07
C ASP A 162 -13.81 14.60 -19.39
N GLU A 163 -14.83 13.81 -19.73
CA GLU A 163 -16.13 13.86 -19.05
C GLU A 163 -16.01 13.48 -17.56
N ALA A 164 -15.15 12.52 -17.21
CA ALA A 164 -14.92 12.16 -15.82
C ALA A 164 -14.30 13.34 -15.04
N GLU A 165 -13.37 14.07 -15.64
CA GLU A 165 -12.76 15.27 -15.06
C GLU A 165 -13.77 16.43 -14.94
N GLU A 166 -14.60 16.64 -15.96
CA GLU A 166 -15.68 17.64 -15.93
C GLU A 166 -16.75 17.31 -14.87
N SER A 167 -17.10 16.03 -14.70
CA SER A 167 -18.05 15.59 -13.68
C SER A 167 -17.55 15.89 -12.26
N PHE A 168 -16.24 15.76 -12.02
CA PHE A 168 -15.61 16.10 -10.75
C PHE A 168 -15.56 17.61 -10.51
N GLN A 169 -15.22 18.40 -11.55
CA GLN A 169 -15.19 19.86 -11.46
C GLN A 169 -16.58 20.48 -11.31
N SER A 170 -17.61 19.87 -11.91
CA SER A 170 -19.01 20.30 -11.81
C SER A 170 -19.65 19.87 -10.49
N GLY A 171 -19.31 18.69 -9.96
CA GLY A 171 -19.70 18.26 -8.61
C GLY A 171 -19.24 19.23 -7.51
N GLY A 172 -18.08 19.88 -7.69
CA GLY A 172 -17.61 20.96 -6.80
C GLY A 172 -18.28 22.33 -7.01
N LYS A 173 -19.12 22.50 -8.05
CA LYS A 173 -19.81 23.76 -8.40
C LYS A 173 -21.34 23.68 -8.36
N ALA A 174 -21.92 22.49 -8.18
CA ALA A 174 -23.36 22.24 -8.32
C ALA A 174 -24.17 22.37 -7.00
N GLN A 175 -23.82 23.33 -6.15
CA GLN A 175 -24.69 23.80 -5.05
C GLN A 175 -24.71 25.34 -5.00
N ASN A 176 -24.98 26.03 -6.12
CA ASN A 176 -25.42 27.43 -6.03
C ASN A 176 -26.13 27.96 -7.28
N SER A 177 -27.21 27.31 -7.71
CA SER A 177 -28.11 27.91 -8.69
C SER A 177 -29.54 27.44 -8.52
N SER A 178 -30.15 27.80 -7.40
CA SER A 178 -31.60 27.88 -7.29
C SER A 178 -32.06 29.22 -7.91
N PRO A 179 -32.99 29.24 -8.87
CA PRO A 179 -33.47 30.48 -9.46
C PRO A 179 -34.34 31.23 -8.44
N LYS A 180 -33.89 32.42 -8.01
CA LYS A 180 -34.68 33.32 -7.14
C LYS A 180 -35.94 33.78 -7.89
N PRO A 181 -37.16 33.60 -7.35
CA PRO A 181 -38.29 34.41 -7.74
C PRO A 181 -38.18 35.78 -7.08
N ASP A 182 -38.46 36.79 -7.89
CA ASP A 182 -38.46 38.22 -7.60
C ASP A 182 -39.66 38.59 -6.72
N ILE A 183 -39.45 38.97 -5.44
CA ILE A 183 -40.45 39.70 -4.63
C ILE A 183 -39.75 40.72 -3.71
N THR A 184 -40.31 41.92 -3.76
CA THR A 184 -39.95 43.17 -3.09
C THR A 184 -40.15 43.21 -1.56
N LEU A 185 -39.17 43.77 -0.85
CA LEU A 185 -39.19 44.71 0.29
C LEU A 185 -40.19 44.51 1.47
N ALA A 186 -39.65 44.21 2.67
CA ALA A 186 -39.93 44.90 3.94
C ALA A 186 -39.05 44.39 5.10
N GLU A 187 -38.84 45.26 6.08
CA GLU A 187 -37.76 45.30 7.08
C GLU A 187 -38.17 44.73 8.46
N ALA A 188 -37.16 44.32 9.24
CA ALA A 188 -37.06 44.27 10.70
C ALA A 188 -37.28 42.94 11.49
N ALA A 189 -36.14 42.41 11.93
CA ALA A 189 -35.76 41.93 13.27
C ALA A 189 -36.24 40.57 13.81
N GLY A 190 -35.25 39.69 14.07
CA GLY A 190 -35.32 38.57 15.03
C GLY A 190 -34.49 37.35 14.62
N GLU A 191 -33.30 37.21 15.22
CA GLU A 191 -32.35 36.07 15.37
C GLU A 191 -33.08 34.73 15.67
N ASP A 192 -32.64 33.49 15.43
CA ASP A 192 -31.37 32.72 15.23
C ASP A 192 -31.71 31.57 14.22
N ASP A 193 -30.84 30.82 13.53
CA ASP A 193 -29.60 30.11 13.90
C ASP A 193 -29.04 29.59 12.55
N ASP A 194 -27.90 30.09 12.09
CA ASP A 194 -27.05 29.51 11.01
C ASP A 194 -25.81 30.43 10.84
N ASP A 195 -25.01 30.59 11.91
CA ASP A 195 -23.90 31.56 12.00
C ASP A 195 -22.53 30.90 12.30
N ASP A 196 -22.34 29.63 11.91
CA ASP A 196 -21.06 28.90 12.09
C ASP A 196 -20.09 29.05 10.90
N ASP A 197 -20.59 29.47 9.73
CA ASP A 197 -19.80 29.71 8.50
C ASP A 197 -19.28 31.15 8.39
N ASP A 198 -19.91 32.11 9.08
CA ASP A 198 -19.46 33.51 9.15
C ASP A 198 -18.24 33.72 10.06
N TYR A 199 -18.00 32.82 11.02
CA TYR A 199 -16.81 32.88 11.90
C TYR A 199 -15.50 32.67 11.13
N TRP A 200 -15.49 31.77 10.13
CA TRP A 200 -14.31 31.50 9.30
C TRP A 200 -14.19 32.48 8.12
N ALA A 201 -15.31 32.95 7.59
CA ALA A 201 -15.32 33.92 6.49
C ALA A 201 -14.73 35.29 6.89
N GLN A 202 -14.79 35.67 8.17
CA GLN A 202 -14.15 36.90 8.67
C GLN A 202 -12.62 36.87 8.57
N TYR A 203 -11.99 35.70 8.63
CA TYR A 203 -10.55 35.58 8.44
C TYR A 203 -10.13 35.87 7.00
N ASP A 204 -10.95 35.47 6.02
CA ASP A 204 -10.69 35.70 4.59
C ASP A 204 -11.03 37.13 4.15
N ALA A 205 -11.89 37.83 4.91
CA ALA A 205 -12.29 39.21 4.67
C ALA A 205 -11.34 40.28 5.23
N THR A 206 -10.17 39.92 5.77
CA THR A 206 -9.19 40.92 6.22
C THR A 206 -8.58 41.68 5.02
N PRO A 207 -8.68 43.02 4.95
CA PRO A 207 -8.14 43.81 3.84
C PRO A 207 -6.62 43.89 3.98
N GLY A 208 -5.93 42.85 3.53
CA GLY A 208 -4.49 42.70 3.73
C GLY A 208 -3.85 41.58 2.89
N ARG A 209 -4.48 41.15 1.79
CA ARG A 209 -3.90 40.16 0.88
C ARG A 209 -2.77 40.77 0.06
N GLY A 210 -1.58 40.88 0.66
CA GLY A 210 -0.38 41.33 -0.04
C GLY A 210 0.86 41.70 0.79
N ARG A 211 0.90 41.43 2.11
CA ARG A 211 2.12 41.69 2.88
C ARG A 211 2.33 40.64 3.97
N THR A 212 3.33 39.79 3.77
CA THR A 212 3.98 39.03 4.83
C THR A 212 4.33 39.99 5.98
N PRO A 213 3.91 39.74 7.23
CA PRO A 213 4.30 40.58 8.35
C PRO A 213 5.74 40.25 8.75
N ALA A 214 6.68 40.79 7.98
CA ALA A 214 7.93 41.25 8.55
C ALA A 214 7.60 42.47 9.42
N THR A 215 7.92 42.37 10.70
CA THR A 215 8.05 43.46 11.68
C THR A 215 6.80 44.26 12.06
N LYS A 216 6.48 44.18 13.35
CA LYS A 216 6.00 45.23 14.29
C LYS A 216 4.71 44.84 15.00
N SER A 217 4.88 44.26 16.19
CA SER A 217 3.95 44.48 17.30
C SER A 217 4.58 45.41 18.34
N PRO A 218 3.75 46.22 19.04
CA PRO A 218 4.19 47.33 19.86
C PRO A 218 4.75 46.83 21.18
N ALA A 219 5.90 47.36 21.58
CA ALA A 219 6.56 47.01 22.82
C ALA A 219 5.72 47.38 24.05
N PRO A 220 5.66 46.52 25.08
CA PRO A 220 5.91 46.95 26.44
C PRO A 220 7.43 47.04 26.67
N THR A 221 7.84 48.09 27.34
CA THR A 221 9.23 48.40 27.67
C THR A 221 9.86 47.39 28.63
N SER A 222 11.10 46.99 28.33
CA SER A 222 12.11 46.32 29.21
C SER A 222 11.89 44.81 29.41
N THR A 223 12.75 43.92 28.93
CA THR A 223 14.12 43.67 29.43
C THR A 223 14.97 42.98 28.35
N LYS A 224 16.29 43.24 28.32
CA LYS A 224 17.21 42.82 27.24
C LYS A 224 17.71 41.37 27.36
N ASP A 225 17.12 40.54 28.23
CA ASP A 225 17.66 39.23 28.58
C ASP A 225 16.89 38.03 27.95
N ALA A 226 15.70 38.26 27.36
CA ALA A 226 14.87 37.17 26.82
C ALA A 226 15.34 36.67 25.43
N ALA A 227 15.86 37.56 24.59
CA ALA A 227 16.29 37.19 23.22
C ALA A 227 17.56 36.31 23.19
N THR A 228 18.39 36.38 24.23
CA THR A 228 19.54 35.49 24.43
C THR A 228 19.09 34.13 24.96
N ALA A 229 18.14 34.10 25.90
CA ALA A 229 17.61 32.86 26.47
C ALA A 229 16.87 32.00 25.42
N GLU A 230 16.11 32.62 24.52
CA GLU A 230 15.43 31.89 23.44
C GLU A 230 16.43 31.31 22.42
N ARG A 231 17.47 32.06 22.04
CA ARG A 231 18.52 31.54 21.14
C ARG A 231 19.32 30.40 21.78
N GLU A 232 19.60 30.49 23.07
CA GLU A 232 20.32 29.46 23.82
C GLU A 232 19.46 28.19 24.01
N TYR A 233 18.14 28.37 24.15
CA TYR A 233 17.16 27.27 24.15
C TYR A 233 17.08 26.55 22.80
N PHE A 234 17.07 27.27 21.67
CA PHE A 234 17.05 26.66 20.33
C PHE A 234 18.41 26.08 19.90
N ALA A 235 19.53 26.66 20.35
CA ALA A 235 20.88 26.13 20.10
C ALA A 235 21.09 24.75 20.75
N GLN A 236 20.33 24.42 21.80
CA GLN A 236 20.38 23.12 22.47
C GLN A 236 19.90 21.96 21.58
N TYR A 237 19.09 22.26 20.55
CA TYR A 237 18.59 21.29 19.58
C TYR A 237 19.39 21.26 18.26
N GLU A 238 20.26 22.25 18.03
CA GLU A 238 21.10 22.34 16.82
C GLU A 238 22.16 21.23 16.76
N ASN A 239 22.57 20.71 17.92
CA ASN A 239 23.54 19.62 18.05
C ASN A 239 22.92 18.22 18.05
N ILE A 240 21.58 18.10 17.92
CA ILE A 240 20.92 16.80 17.83
C ILE A 240 20.84 16.42 16.35
N GLN A 241 21.88 15.76 15.87
CA GLN A 241 21.83 15.07 14.58
C GLN A 241 20.73 14.00 14.66
N PRO A 242 19.90 13.83 13.61
CA PRO A 242 19.10 12.62 13.47
C PRO A 242 20.04 11.42 13.59
N ALA A 243 19.73 10.49 14.48
CA ALA A 243 20.54 9.29 14.70
C ALA A 243 20.56 8.44 13.41
N MET A 244 21.54 8.70 12.57
CA MET A 244 21.93 7.89 11.43
C MET A 244 23.45 7.69 11.51
N ASP A 245 23.88 7.07 12.61
CA ASP A 245 25.21 6.49 12.71
C ASP A 245 25.08 5.11 13.37
N ASN A 246 25.19 4.08 12.54
CA ASN A 246 25.15 2.68 12.95
C ASN A 246 26.59 2.20 13.19
N HIS A 247 27.35 2.96 13.99
CA HIS A 247 28.75 2.65 14.28
C HIS A 247 28.83 1.64 15.44
N ASP A 248 29.10 0.39 15.11
CA ASP A 248 29.44 -0.67 16.07
C ASP A 248 30.97 -0.62 16.34
N PRO A 249 31.42 -0.43 17.59
CA PRO A 249 32.84 -0.27 17.91
C PRO A 249 33.67 -1.57 17.89
N ASP A 250 33.14 -2.67 17.34
CA ASP A 250 33.81 -3.96 17.20
C ASP A 250 34.17 -4.35 15.75
N GLU A 251 33.92 -3.49 14.76
CA GLU A 251 34.36 -3.69 13.37
C GLU A 251 35.75 -3.07 13.07
N GLU A 252 36.73 -3.27 13.94
CA GLU A 252 38.15 -3.03 13.61
C GLU A 252 38.75 -4.26 12.91
N VAL A 253 38.50 -4.40 11.61
CA VAL A 253 39.26 -5.32 10.74
C VAL A 253 40.45 -4.59 10.11
N PRO A 254 41.71 -4.95 10.43
CA PRO A 254 42.86 -4.29 9.83
C PRO A 254 43.00 -4.66 8.35
N HIS A 255 43.18 -3.62 7.53
CA HIS A 255 43.59 -3.64 6.14
C HIS A 255 44.60 -4.75 5.81
N VAL A 256 44.21 -5.66 4.90
CA VAL A 256 45.16 -6.49 4.16
C VAL A 256 44.86 -6.35 2.66
N SER A 257 45.58 -5.44 2.02
CA SER A 257 45.60 -5.32 0.56
C SER A 257 46.31 -6.55 -0.05
N PRO A 258 45.72 -7.27 -1.02
CA PRO A 258 46.40 -8.34 -1.72
C PRO A 258 47.34 -7.77 -2.80
N PRO A 259 48.58 -8.27 -2.96
CA PRO A 259 49.45 -7.81 -4.03
C PRO A 259 49.02 -8.41 -5.38
N LEU A 260 48.82 -7.52 -6.35
CA LEU A 260 48.73 -7.81 -7.78
C LEU A 260 50.03 -8.50 -8.26
N GLY A 261 49.91 -9.74 -8.74
CA GLY A 261 51.01 -10.50 -9.35
C GLY A 261 50.65 -11.00 -10.74
N LEU A 262 50.86 -10.15 -11.76
CA LEU A 262 50.96 -10.56 -13.17
C LEU A 262 52.43 -10.87 -13.51
N GLY A 263 52.63 -11.94 -14.27
CA GLY A 263 53.86 -12.73 -14.29
C GLY A 263 55.11 -12.13 -14.92
N ARG A 264 56.25 -12.79 -14.63
CA ARG A 264 57.43 -12.84 -15.50
C ARG A 264 58.38 -13.98 -15.06
N GLN A 265 58.70 -14.90 -15.98
CA GLN A 265 59.71 -15.95 -15.86
C GLN A 265 61.14 -15.40 -15.68
N PRO A 266 62.08 -16.22 -15.19
CA PRO A 266 63.16 -16.74 -16.06
C PRO A 266 63.50 -18.24 -15.82
N PRO A 267 64.39 -18.86 -16.64
CA PRO A 267 64.45 -20.31 -16.87
C PRO A 267 65.59 -21.05 -16.14
N SER A 268 65.63 -22.39 -16.36
CA SER A 268 66.76 -23.35 -16.23
C SER A 268 67.18 -23.76 -14.80
N LEU A 269 67.48 -25.01 -14.41
CA LEU A 269 67.85 -26.29 -15.05
C LEU A 269 67.76 -27.44 -14.00
N GLN A 270 67.61 -28.70 -14.48
CA GLN A 270 68.09 -29.98 -13.87
C GLN A 270 67.41 -30.51 -12.58
N GLN A 271 67.20 -31.81 -12.31
CA GLN A 271 67.44 -33.09 -13.01
C GLN A 271 66.86 -34.26 -12.15
N GLN A 272 66.25 -35.24 -12.83
CA GLN A 272 66.13 -36.69 -12.51
C GLN A 272 65.35 -37.26 -11.30
N GLN A 273 64.36 -38.10 -11.69
CA GLN A 273 64.07 -39.50 -11.25
C GLN A 273 63.61 -39.69 -9.79
N HIS A 274 62.50 -40.39 -9.45
CA HIS A 274 62.29 -41.83 -9.58
C HIS A 274 60.81 -42.26 -9.35
N HIS A 275 60.38 -43.27 -10.13
CA HIS A 275 59.52 -44.43 -9.81
C HIS A 275 58.02 -44.31 -9.41
N MET A 276 57.20 -45.03 -10.20
CA MET A 276 55.79 -45.48 -10.07
C MET A 276 55.70 -46.82 -9.26
N PRO A 277 54.55 -47.55 -9.18
CA PRO A 277 53.21 -47.26 -8.62
C PRO A 277 52.64 -48.47 -7.77
N ALA A 278 51.31 -48.49 -7.55
CA ALA A 278 50.43 -49.60 -7.10
C ALA A 278 50.26 -49.77 -5.57
N ALA A 279 49.11 -50.17 -5.00
CA ALA A 279 48.02 -51.00 -5.51
C ALA A 279 46.68 -50.76 -4.78
N ARG A 280 45.61 -51.20 -5.47
CA ARG A 280 44.24 -51.43 -5.01
C ARG A 280 44.16 -52.11 -3.63
N ASN A 281 43.16 -51.74 -2.82
CA ASN A 281 42.39 -52.73 -2.08
C ASN A 281 40.95 -52.25 -1.81
N GLU A 282 39.98 -52.95 -2.38
CA GLU A 282 38.56 -52.84 -2.05
C GLU A 282 38.28 -53.64 -0.76
N GLY A 283 37.50 -53.05 0.16
CA GLY A 283 37.11 -53.70 1.41
C GLY A 283 35.99 -52.93 2.10
N ILE A 284 34.75 -53.34 1.81
CA ILE A 284 33.48 -52.85 2.38
C ILE A 284 33.39 -53.25 3.86
N LEU A 285 33.22 -52.31 4.82
CA LEU A 285 32.55 -52.51 6.13
C LEU A 285 32.11 -51.16 6.80
N GLN A 286 30.80 -50.86 6.71
CA GLN A 286 29.87 -50.20 7.68
C GLN A 286 30.07 -48.72 8.17
N PRO A 287 28.99 -47.92 8.27
CA PRO A 287 29.04 -46.52 8.72
C PRO A 287 29.05 -46.41 10.25
N ARG A 288 29.98 -45.62 10.79
CA ARG A 288 30.02 -45.21 12.20
C ARG A 288 29.36 -43.83 12.32
N PRO A 289 28.45 -43.60 13.29
CA PRO A 289 27.95 -42.25 13.57
C PRO A 289 29.02 -41.51 14.37
N GLU A 290 29.66 -40.52 13.76
CA GLU A 290 30.44 -39.52 14.49
C GLU A 290 29.55 -38.31 14.74
N SER A 291 28.90 -38.28 15.90
CA SER A 291 28.42 -37.04 16.49
C SER A 291 29.59 -36.35 17.19
N SER A 292 29.99 -35.18 16.69
CA SER A 292 30.45 -34.00 17.45
C SER A 292 31.09 -32.96 16.50
N ALA A 293 30.29 -32.12 15.84
CA ALA A 293 30.64 -30.76 15.38
C ALA A 293 29.51 -30.20 14.50
N SER A 294 28.48 -29.59 15.09
CA SER A 294 27.61 -28.63 14.40
C SER A 294 26.81 -27.82 15.43
N SER A 295 27.49 -26.88 16.10
CA SER A 295 26.83 -25.91 16.99
C SER A 295 26.27 -24.69 16.23
N SER A 296 26.55 -24.54 14.94
CA SER A 296 26.08 -23.39 14.14
C SER A 296 24.70 -23.57 13.51
N THR A 297 24.18 -24.81 13.45
CA THR A 297 22.88 -25.11 12.83
C THR A 297 21.74 -24.98 13.84
N SER A 298 21.98 -25.33 15.11
CA SER A 298 21.01 -25.15 16.19
C SER A 298 20.82 -23.69 16.56
N GLU A 299 21.89 -22.89 16.63
CA GLU A 299 21.80 -21.44 16.87
C GLU A 299 21.04 -20.71 15.76
N ARG A 300 21.22 -21.10 14.50
CA ARG A 300 20.49 -20.51 13.36
C ARG A 300 19.00 -20.88 13.35
N LEU A 301 18.64 -22.06 13.85
CA LEU A 301 17.24 -22.47 13.99
C LEU A 301 16.58 -21.79 15.19
N VAL A 302 17.29 -21.66 16.32
CA VAL A 302 16.80 -20.93 17.50
C VAL A 302 16.64 -19.44 17.19
N ALA A 303 17.61 -18.80 16.54
CA ALA A 303 17.50 -17.41 16.11
C ALA A 303 16.33 -17.19 15.13
N LYS A 304 16.09 -18.12 14.21
CA LYS A 304 14.94 -18.06 13.29
C LYS A 304 13.60 -18.24 14.03
N LEU A 305 13.56 -19.11 15.04
CA LEU A 305 12.38 -19.31 15.90
C LEU A 305 12.12 -18.09 16.80
N GLU A 306 13.15 -17.45 17.33
CA GLU A 306 13.05 -16.21 18.12
C GLU A 306 12.62 -15.02 17.24
N GLU A 307 13.12 -14.92 16.01
CA GLU A 307 12.69 -13.93 15.02
C GLU A 307 11.23 -14.14 14.59
N GLU A 308 10.80 -15.40 14.45
CA GLU A 308 9.42 -15.75 14.10
C GLU A 308 8.45 -15.57 15.28
N ALA A 309 8.89 -15.82 16.51
CA ALA A 309 8.15 -15.49 17.73
C ALA A 309 7.99 -13.97 17.89
N GLY A 310 9.06 -13.20 17.70
CA GLY A 310 9.00 -11.73 17.76
C GLY A 310 8.09 -11.09 16.69
N ARG A 311 7.99 -11.70 15.50
CA ARG A 311 7.02 -11.27 14.46
C ARG A 311 5.57 -11.60 14.84
N ARG A 312 5.32 -12.75 15.46
CA ARG A 312 3.96 -13.11 15.94
C ARG A 312 3.51 -12.17 17.06
N ASP A 313 4.39 -11.87 18.02
CA ASP A 313 4.08 -10.98 19.15
C ASP A 313 3.79 -9.54 18.70
N THR A 314 4.52 -9.04 17.70
CA THR A 314 4.28 -7.69 17.14
C THR A 314 2.99 -7.61 16.32
N GLY A 315 2.67 -8.66 15.55
CA GLY A 315 1.40 -8.76 14.82
C GLY A 315 0.18 -8.85 15.75
N GLU A 316 0.23 -9.73 16.76
CA GLU A 316 -0.84 -9.83 17.76
C GLU A 316 -1.01 -8.55 18.57
N PHE A 317 0.09 -7.87 18.91
CA PHE A 317 0.05 -6.60 19.60
C PHE A 317 -0.66 -5.54 18.74
N GLY A 318 -0.36 -5.48 17.43
CA GLY A 318 -1.02 -4.57 16.50
C GLY A 318 -2.53 -4.78 16.42
N VAL A 319 -2.98 -6.04 16.33
CA VAL A 319 -4.40 -6.41 16.32
C VAL A 319 -5.06 -6.03 17.65
N LYS A 320 -4.46 -6.36 18.79
CA LYS A 320 -4.96 -6.00 20.13
C LYS A 320 -5.07 -4.47 20.31
N GLN A 321 -4.10 -3.72 19.80
CA GLN A 321 -4.13 -2.24 19.83
C GLN A 321 -5.23 -1.67 18.96
N HIS A 322 -5.42 -2.20 17.74
CA HIS A 322 -6.49 -1.78 16.85
C HIS A 322 -7.87 -2.03 17.50
N ILE A 323 -8.09 -3.23 18.03
CA ILE A 323 -9.31 -3.57 18.77
C ILE A 323 -9.52 -2.63 19.97
N SER A 324 -8.47 -2.36 20.75
CA SER A 324 -8.56 -1.44 21.90
C SER A 324 -8.92 -0.01 21.49
N ARG A 325 -8.40 0.47 20.35
CA ARG A 325 -8.75 1.79 19.79
C ARG A 325 -10.19 1.83 19.30
N SER A 326 -10.65 0.79 18.61
CA SER A 326 -12.02 0.69 18.11
C SER A 326 -13.04 0.64 19.25
N ILE A 327 -12.79 -0.12 20.31
CA ILE A 327 -13.66 -0.17 21.50
C ILE A 327 -13.73 1.21 22.17
N ARG A 328 -12.60 1.93 22.29
CA ARG A 328 -12.59 3.28 22.85
C ARG A 328 -13.36 4.27 21.98
N SER A 329 -13.24 4.17 20.66
CA SER A 329 -13.99 5.02 19.72
C SER A 329 -15.49 4.76 19.81
N LEU A 330 -15.91 3.49 19.87
CA LEU A 330 -17.31 3.11 20.07
C LEU A 330 -17.85 3.62 21.42
N TYR A 331 -17.06 3.52 22.48
CA TYR A 331 -17.42 4.07 23.79
C TYR A 331 -17.60 5.60 23.75
N GLN A 332 -16.67 6.33 23.13
CA GLN A 332 -16.76 7.78 22.98
C GLN A 332 -17.99 8.20 22.16
N LEU A 333 -18.31 7.45 21.10
CA LEU A 333 -19.52 7.66 20.30
C LEU A 333 -20.78 7.41 21.13
N GLY A 334 -20.80 6.33 21.93
CA GLY A 334 -21.88 6.04 22.86
C GLY A 334 -22.07 7.15 23.89
N CYS A 335 -20.99 7.68 24.47
CA CYS A 335 -21.05 8.80 25.40
C CYS A 335 -21.62 10.07 24.74
N ALA A 336 -21.28 10.36 23.48
CA ALA A 336 -21.85 11.48 22.73
C ALA A 336 -23.37 11.31 22.48
N ALA A 337 -23.84 10.06 22.41
CA ALA A 337 -25.25 9.71 22.29
C ALA A 337 -25.98 9.58 23.65
N GLY A 338 -25.31 9.85 24.77
CA GLY A 338 -25.89 9.75 26.12
C GLY A 338 -25.89 8.35 26.72
N ILE A 339 -25.17 7.39 26.13
CA ILE A 339 -25.03 6.04 26.67
C ILE A 339 -24.03 6.06 27.83
N GLU A 340 -24.49 5.66 29.01
CA GLU A 340 -23.65 5.55 30.20
C GLU A 340 -22.76 4.30 30.14
N ARG A 341 -21.70 4.31 30.95
CA ARG A 341 -20.69 3.24 30.95
C ARG A 341 -21.29 1.85 31.19
N ASP A 342 -22.20 1.73 32.15
CA ASP A 342 -22.80 0.46 32.53
C ASP A 342 -23.72 -0.07 31.42
N GLU A 343 -24.40 0.83 30.70
CA GLU A 343 -25.22 0.51 29.53
C GLU A 343 -24.37 0.05 28.34
N PHE A 344 -23.28 0.77 28.05
CA PHE A 344 -22.32 0.37 27.03
C PHE A 344 -21.69 -1.01 27.33
N GLU A 345 -21.32 -1.26 28.58
CA GLU A 345 -20.78 -2.56 29.00
C GLU A 345 -21.81 -3.69 28.81
N SER A 346 -23.07 -3.44 29.18
CA SER A 346 -24.18 -4.39 28.98
C SER A 346 -24.43 -4.68 27.49
N LEU A 347 -24.34 -3.67 26.64
CA LEU A 347 -24.43 -3.82 25.18
C LEU A 347 -23.30 -4.68 24.63
N VAL A 348 -22.04 -4.37 24.96
CA VAL A 348 -20.88 -5.14 24.49
C VAL A 348 -20.94 -6.60 24.97
N ARG A 349 -21.34 -6.85 26.23
CA ARG A 349 -21.50 -8.21 26.76
C ARG A 349 -22.55 -9.02 25.99
N ARG A 350 -23.71 -8.41 25.69
CA ARG A 350 -24.77 -9.07 24.92
C ARG A 350 -24.31 -9.43 23.51
N GLU A 351 -23.60 -8.53 22.83
CA GLU A 351 -23.07 -8.80 21.49
C GLU A 351 -22.01 -9.91 21.52
N LEU A 352 -21.15 -9.95 22.54
CA LEU A 352 -20.19 -11.05 22.71
C LEU A 352 -20.89 -12.40 22.97
N GLU A 353 -22.00 -12.42 23.72
CA GLU A 353 -22.81 -13.63 23.90
C GLU A 353 -23.42 -14.10 22.58
N VAL A 354 -23.94 -13.19 21.74
CA VAL A 354 -24.49 -13.53 20.41
C VAL A 354 -23.39 -14.11 19.51
N LEU A 355 -22.21 -13.48 19.48
CA LEU A 355 -21.08 -13.97 18.70
C LEU A 355 -20.64 -15.37 19.16
N SER A 356 -20.64 -15.64 20.47
CA SER A 356 -20.33 -16.99 20.98
C SER A 356 -21.30 -18.06 20.49
N MET A 357 -22.60 -17.73 20.36
CA MET A 357 -23.60 -18.65 19.80
C MET A 357 -23.45 -18.88 18.29
N MET A 358 -22.78 -17.98 17.57
CA MET A 358 -22.50 -18.11 16.13
C MET A 358 -21.23 -18.93 15.85
N GLU A 359 -20.28 -18.99 16.78
CA GLU A 359 -19.07 -19.82 16.65
C GLU A 359 -19.34 -21.32 16.95
N ASP A 360 -20.39 -21.61 17.71
CA ASP A 360 -20.82 -22.97 18.08
C ASP A 360 -21.83 -23.61 17.11
N ALA A 361 -22.14 -22.96 15.97
CA ALA A 361 -23.06 -23.42 14.93
C ALA A 361 -22.32 -23.70 13.62
#